data_AF-A0A9P5NRK3-F1
#
_entry.id   AF-A0A9P5NRK3-F1
#
_cell.length_a   1.000
_cell.length_b   1.000
_cell.length_c   1.000
_cell.angle_alpha   90.00
_cell.angle_beta   90.00
_cell.angle_gamma   90.00
#
_symmetry.space_group_name_H-M   'P 1'
#
loop_
_entity.id
_entity.type
_entity.pdbx_description
1 polymer ?
#
loop_
_entity_poly.entity_id
_entity_poly.type
_entity_poly.pdbx_seq_one_letter_code
_entity_poly.pdbx_strand_id
1 'polypeptide(L)'
;MIGTVRRTGHSSFYVEKGSQQSGMQGEFSRVKGGAFPIWLENAFCCPIAVAACYSGSSQEDHSLVSTTIRDYLAKLRRNSRTAPTLPEEPVPTPHRQESREWLPDPPASNEFEKRPESPFDRHEEH
;
A
#
# COMPACT_ATOMS: atom_id res chain seq x y z
N MET A 1 22.92 -8.81 -3.05
CA MET A 1 21.70 -8.38 -3.76
C MET A 1 20.59 -7.97 -2.78
N ILE A 2 19.87 -8.90 -2.16
CA ILE A 2 18.80 -8.56 -1.18
C ILE A 2 19.34 -7.74 -0.01
N GLY A 3 20.50 -8.11 0.54
CA GLY A 3 21.15 -7.34 1.61
C GLY A 3 21.45 -5.89 1.21
N THR A 4 21.76 -5.64 -0.06
CA THR A 4 21.94 -4.29 -0.60
C THR A 4 20.64 -3.49 -0.51
N VAL A 5 19.54 -4.07 -0.99
CA VAL A 5 18.21 -3.44 -0.93
C VAL A 5 17.80 -3.13 0.51
N ARG A 6 18.06 -4.05 1.46
CA ARG A 6 17.76 -3.83 2.88
C ARG A 6 18.55 -2.69 3.51
N ARG A 7 19.79 -2.45 3.05
CA ARG A 7 20.66 -1.40 3.59
C ARG A 7 20.44 -0.05 2.94
N THR A 8 20.17 -0.02 1.64
CA THR A 8 20.12 1.22 0.86
C THR A 8 18.69 1.67 0.54
N GLY A 9 17.69 0.81 0.66
CA GLY A 9 16.33 1.10 0.23
C GLY A 9 16.17 1.22 -1.30
N HIS A 10 17.23 0.95 -2.07
CA HIS A 10 17.21 1.06 -3.53
C HIS A 10 17.31 -0.32 -4.19
N SER A 11 16.86 -0.42 -5.44
CA SER A 11 17.06 -1.64 -6.22
C SER A 11 18.55 -1.97 -6.33
N SER A 12 18.90 -3.26 -6.30
CA SER A 12 20.30 -3.66 -6.35
C SER A 12 20.96 -3.28 -7.68
N PHE A 13 20.18 -3.18 -8.76
CA PHE A 13 20.65 -2.72 -10.06
C PHE A 13 21.01 -1.23 -10.05
N TYR A 14 20.20 -0.40 -9.38
CA TYR A 14 20.51 1.02 -9.20
C TYR A 14 21.83 1.22 -8.45
N VAL A 15 22.02 0.46 -7.36
CA VAL A 15 23.26 0.50 -6.57
C VAL A 15 24.45 -0.02 -7.37
N GLU A 16 24.29 -1.10 -8.14
CA GLU A 16 25.34 -1.60 -9.04
C GLU A 16 25.79 -0.52 -10.03
N LYS A 17 24.86 0.15 -10.72
CA LYS A 17 25.20 1.21 -11.68
C LYS A 17 25.86 2.42 -11.02
N GLY A 18 25.38 2.85 -9.85
CA GLY A 18 26.03 3.91 -9.08
C GLY A 18 27.47 3.54 -8.69
N SER A 19 27.70 2.30 -8.23
CA SER A 19 29.05 1.85 -7.85
C SER A 19 30.04 1.82 -9.03
N GLN A 20 29.57 1.43 -10.23
CA GLN A 20 30.37 1.42 -11.45
C GLN A 20 30.74 2.83 -11.90
N GLN A 21 29.80 3.79 -11.80
CA GLN A 21 30.00 5.18 -12.24
C GLN A 21 30.85 5.99 -11.26
N SER A 22 30.72 5.75 -9.95
CA SER A 22 31.45 6.48 -8.92
C SER A 22 32.88 5.98 -8.69
N GLY A 23 33.33 4.94 -9.40
CA GLY A 23 34.64 4.32 -9.19
C GLY A 23 34.84 3.75 -7.78
N MET A 24 33.75 3.59 -7.02
CA MET A 24 33.77 3.10 -5.65
C MET A 24 34.01 1.59 -5.66
N GLN A 25 35.29 1.21 -5.73
CA GLN A 25 35.75 -0.14 -5.45
C GLN A 25 35.67 -0.42 -3.93
N GLY A 26 34.45 -0.47 -3.41
CA GLY A 26 34.17 -0.73 -2.00
C GLY A 26 33.22 -1.92 -1.80
N GLU A 27 32.53 -1.94 -0.67
CA GLU A 27 31.55 -2.97 -0.27
C GLU A 27 30.47 -3.25 -1.34
N PHE A 28 30.24 -2.28 -2.25
CA PHE A 28 29.26 -2.38 -3.33
C PHE A 28 29.80 -2.90 -4.67
N SER A 29 31.11 -3.10 -4.81
CA SER A 29 31.76 -3.55 -6.06
C SER A 29 31.32 -4.94 -6.53
N ARG A 30 30.74 -5.76 -5.65
CA ARG A 30 30.21 -7.10 -5.94
C ARG A 30 28.69 -7.16 -6.04
N VAL A 31 28.00 -6.01 -6.04
CA VAL A 31 26.55 -5.98 -6.15
C VAL A 31 26.15 -6.36 -7.58
N LYS A 32 25.25 -7.34 -7.67
CA LYS A 32 24.52 -7.65 -8.90
C LYS A 32 23.09 -7.13 -8.81
N GLY A 33 22.55 -6.65 -9.92
CA GLY A 33 21.17 -6.28 -10.13
C GLY A 33 20.23 -7.49 -10.14
N GLY A 34 18.95 -7.23 -9.90
CA GLY A 34 17.92 -8.27 -9.84
C GLY A 34 17.01 -8.22 -8.63
N ALA A 35 17.28 -7.40 -7.61
CA ALA A 35 16.39 -7.22 -6.46
C ALA A 35 15.78 -5.81 -6.41
N PHE A 36 14.51 -5.75 -6.03
CA PHE A 36 13.71 -4.54 -6.02
C PHE A 36 12.93 -4.42 -4.68
N PRO A 37 12.98 -3.25 -4.02
CA PRO A 37 12.23 -3.02 -2.79
C PRO A 37 10.74 -2.81 -3.08
N ILE A 38 9.87 -3.43 -2.28
CA ILE A 38 8.43 -3.21 -2.31
C ILE A 38 8.06 -2.31 -1.15
N TRP A 39 7.50 -1.14 -1.48
CA TRP A 39 7.08 -0.12 -0.54
C TRP A 39 5.56 -0.07 -0.45
N LEU A 40 5.05 0.32 0.71
CA LEU A 40 3.66 0.74 0.84
C LEU A 40 3.57 2.24 0.57
N GLU A 41 2.52 2.66 -0.12
CA GLU A 41 2.30 4.07 -0.51
C GLU A 41 2.29 5.04 0.68
N ASN A 42 1.96 4.54 1.88
CA ASN A 42 1.85 5.33 3.11
C ASN A 42 2.86 4.92 4.20
N ALA A 43 3.90 4.13 3.88
CA ALA A 43 4.92 3.73 4.85
C ALA A 43 6.34 3.93 4.28
N PHE A 44 6.94 5.07 4.60
CA PHE A 44 8.24 5.48 4.06
C PHE A 44 9.44 5.05 4.90
N CYS A 45 9.24 4.38 6.04
CA CYS A 45 10.34 4.03 6.94
C CYS A 45 11.21 2.88 6.43
N CYS A 46 10.62 1.88 5.78
CA CYS A 46 11.35 0.75 5.22
C CYS A 46 10.52 -0.01 4.18
N PRO A 47 11.15 -0.68 3.20
CA PRO A 47 10.46 -1.61 2.33
C PRO A 47 9.90 -2.79 3.14
N ILE A 48 8.66 -3.17 2.84
CA ILE A 48 7.97 -4.28 3.52
C ILE A 48 8.37 -5.65 2.97
N ALA A 49 8.87 -5.68 1.74
CA ALA A 49 9.32 -6.88 1.06
C ALA A 49 10.39 -6.56 0.02
N VAL A 50 11.07 -7.59 -0.46
CA VAL A 50 12.04 -7.51 -1.56
C VAL A 50 11.66 -8.58 -2.58
N ALA A 51 11.40 -8.16 -3.81
CA ALA A 51 11.28 -9.08 -4.94
C ALA A 51 12.66 -9.27 -5.57
N ALA A 52 13.04 -10.50 -5.91
CA ALA A 52 14.34 -10.77 -6.52
C ALA A 52 14.28 -11.85 -7.60
N CYS A 53 15.01 -11.64 -8.69
CA CYS A 53 15.23 -12.58 -9.78
C CYS A 53 16.73 -12.86 -9.91
N TYR A 54 17.06 -14.09 -10.29
CA TYR A 54 18.44 -14.56 -10.46
C TYR A 54 18.53 -15.48 -11.68
N SER A 55 19.08 -14.98 -12.79
CA SER A 55 19.32 -15.72 -14.04
C SER A 55 20.80 -15.78 -14.41
N GLY A 56 21.63 -14.94 -13.77
CA GLY A 56 23.06 -14.79 -14.09
C GLY A 56 23.39 -13.51 -14.84
N SER A 57 22.39 -12.85 -15.44
CA SER A 57 22.51 -11.54 -16.08
C SER A 57 21.79 -10.48 -15.26
N SER A 58 22.57 -9.59 -14.62
CA SER A 58 22.04 -8.48 -13.80
C SER A 58 21.02 -7.62 -14.56
N GLN A 59 21.28 -7.39 -15.86
CA GLN A 59 20.41 -6.59 -16.73
C GLN A 59 19.07 -7.27 -16.97
N GLU A 60 19.08 -8.58 -17.26
CA GLU A 60 17.87 -9.36 -17.49
C GLU A 60 17.07 -9.51 -16.20
N ASP A 61 17.74 -9.80 -15.09
CA ASP A 61 17.12 -9.92 -13.76
C ASP A 61 16.42 -8.62 -13.36
N HIS A 62 17.08 -7.47 -13.59
CA HIS A 62 16.47 -6.16 -13.35
C HIS A 62 15.28 -5.89 -14.27
N SER A 63 15.42 -6.18 -15.56
CA SER A 63 14.35 -5.98 -16.54
C SER A 63 13.12 -6.81 -16.18
N LEU A 64 13.30 -8.09 -15.85
CA LEU A 64 12.23 -9.00 -15.46
C LEU A 64 11.50 -8.48 -14.23
N VAL A 65 12.22 -8.27 -13.11
CA VAL A 65 11.59 -7.89 -11.85
C VAL A 65 10.87 -6.54 -11.95
N SER A 66 11.49 -5.54 -12.61
CA SER A 66 10.91 -4.19 -12.72
C SER A 66 9.70 -4.14 -13.65
N THR A 67 9.70 -4.94 -14.71
CA THR A 67 8.58 -4.99 -15.66
C THR A 67 7.42 -5.77 -15.05
N THR A 68 7.69 -6.91 -14.41
CA THR A 68 6.65 -7.69 -13.72
C THR A 68 5.97 -6.91 -12.60
N ILE A 69 6.72 -6.15 -11.78
CA ILE A 69 6.12 -5.31 -10.74
C ILE A 69 5.23 -4.22 -11.35
N ARG A 70 5.72 -3.51 -12.39
CA ARG A 70 4.94 -2.48 -13.08
C ARG A 70 3.66 -3.03 -13.68
N ASP A 71 3.76 -4.17 -14.35
CA ASP A 71 2.61 -4.85 -14.96
C ASP A 71 1.61 -5.31 -13.90
N TYR A 72 2.09 -5.85 -12.77
CA TYR A 72 1.24 -6.25 -11.66
C TYR A 72 0.45 -5.05 -11.10
N LEU A 73 1.12 -3.92 -10.83
CA LEU A 73 0.47 -2.71 -10.36
C LEU A 73 -0.54 -2.15 -11.39
N ALA A 74 -0.20 -2.21 -12.68
CA ALA A 74 -1.11 -1.80 -13.73
C ALA A 74 -2.36 -2.70 -13.81
N LYS A 75 -2.19 -4.02 -13.69
CA LYS A 75 -3.29 -4.99 -13.61
C LYS A 75 -4.16 -4.76 -12.39
N LEU A 76 -3.55 -4.53 -11.23
CA LEU A 76 -4.28 -4.25 -9.99
C LEU A 76 -5.17 -3.01 -10.13
N ARG A 77 -4.65 -1.92 -10.73
CA ARG A 77 -5.42 -0.69 -11.00
C ARG A 77 -6.54 -0.87 -12.02
N ARG A 78 -6.38 -1.77 -12.99
CA ARG A 78 -7.45 -2.10 -13.95
C ARG A 78 -8.56 -2.90 -13.26
N ASN A 79 -8.18 -3.93 -12.50
CA ASN A 79 -9.12 -4.79 -11.78
C ASN A 79 -9.91 -4.00 -10.71
N SER A 80 -9.28 -3.02 -10.05
CA SER A 80 -9.97 -2.17 -9.07
C SER A 80 -11.01 -1.23 -9.70
N ARG A 81 -10.88 -0.91 -11.00
CA ARG A 81 -11.87 -0.10 -11.74
C ARG A 81 -13.02 -0.94 -12.28
N THR A 82 -12.79 -2.23 -12.52
CA THR A 82 -13.81 -3.22 -12.84
C THR A 82 -14.16 -4.01 -11.58
N ALA A 83 -14.67 -3.35 -10.55
CA ALA A 83 -15.57 -4.06 -9.67
C ALA A 83 -16.69 -4.61 -10.57
N PRO A 84 -17.01 -5.92 -10.56
CA PRO A 84 -18.21 -6.37 -11.23
C PRO A 84 -19.36 -5.58 -10.64
N THR A 85 -19.97 -4.69 -11.42
CA THR A 85 -21.39 -4.40 -11.26
C THR A 85 -22.03 -5.77 -11.34
N LEU A 86 -22.38 -6.33 -10.18
CA LEU A 86 -23.36 -7.40 -10.11
C LEU A 86 -24.49 -7.01 -11.06
N PRO A 87 -24.99 -7.93 -11.91
CA PRO A 87 -26.26 -7.69 -12.56
C PRO A 87 -27.22 -7.26 -11.47
N GLU A 88 -27.77 -6.06 -11.60
CA GLU A 88 -28.83 -5.58 -10.73
C GLU A 88 -29.99 -6.55 -10.97
N GLU A 89 -30.09 -7.61 -10.17
CA GLU A 89 -31.30 -8.39 -10.13
C GLU A 89 -32.40 -7.40 -9.75
N PRO A 90 -33.50 -7.32 -10.54
CA PRO A 90 -34.59 -6.45 -10.20
C PRO A 90 -35.13 -6.91 -8.85
N VAL A 91 -34.83 -6.12 -7.81
CA VAL A 91 -35.35 -6.34 -6.46
C VAL A 91 -36.87 -6.45 -6.60
N PRO A 92 -37.50 -7.59 -6.27
CA PRO A 92 -38.94 -7.66 -6.21
C PRO A 92 -39.37 -6.64 -5.16
N THR A 93 -40.08 -5.61 -5.59
CA THR A 93 -40.67 -4.60 -4.71
C THR A 93 -41.46 -5.34 -3.63
N PRO A 94 -41.04 -5.32 -2.35
CA PRO A 94 -41.87 -5.89 -1.31
C PRO A 94 -43.15 -5.06 -1.26
N HIS A 95 -44.29 -5.74 -1.36
CA HIS A 95 -45.58 -5.15 -1.04
C HIS A 95 -45.45 -4.41 0.30
N ARG A 96 -45.76 -3.12 0.27
CA ARG A 96 -45.83 -2.23 1.43
C ARG A 96 -46.86 -2.78 2.40
N GLN A 97 -46.44 -3.69 3.26
CA GLN A 97 -47.20 -4.13 4.41
C GLN A 97 -46.85 -3.19 5.56
N GLU A 98 -47.85 -2.41 5.98
CA GLU A 98 -47.76 -1.46 7.07
C GLU A 98 -47.33 -2.18 8.35
N SER A 99 -46.13 -1.90 8.81
CA SER A 99 -45.59 -2.45 10.06
C SER A 99 -44.62 -1.43 10.66
N ARG A 100 -45.17 -0.34 11.22
CA ARG A 100 -44.37 0.62 11.98
C ARG A 100 -45.06 1.13 13.25
N GLU A 101 -45.99 0.35 13.80
CA GLU A 101 -46.57 0.57 15.13
C GLU A 101 -45.57 0.34 16.29
N TRP A 102 -44.32 -0.06 16.02
CA TRP A 102 -43.37 -0.51 17.05
C TRP A 102 -42.10 0.34 17.22
N LEU A 103 -42.01 1.54 16.63
CA LEU A 103 -40.86 2.42 16.85
C LEU A 103 -41.32 3.75 17.46
N PRO A 104 -40.81 4.13 18.66
CA PRO A 104 -41.03 5.48 19.17
C PRO A 104 -40.34 6.50 18.27
N ASP A 105 -40.97 7.66 18.10
CA ASP A 105 -40.46 8.75 17.28
C ASP A 105 -39.07 9.20 17.76
N PRO A 106 -38.12 9.48 16.84
CA PRO A 106 -36.83 10.02 17.22
C PRO A 106 -37.00 11.43 17.81
N PRO A 107 -36.28 11.77 18.91
CA PRO A 107 -36.32 13.11 19.46
C PRO A 107 -35.73 14.14 18.49
N ALA A 108 -36.25 15.37 18.57
CA ALA A 108 -35.91 16.47 17.69
C ALA A 108 -34.41 16.80 17.71
N SER A 109 -33.90 17.29 16.57
CA SER A 109 -32.50 17.49 16.20
C SER A 109 -31.66 18.49 17.03
N ASN A 110 -32.11 18.91 18.22
CA ASN A 110 -31.47 19.99 18.99
C ASN A 110 -30.68 19.53 20.23
N GLU A 111 -30.48 18.23 20.48
CA GLU A 111 -29.71 17.76 21.65
C GLU A 111 -28.26 17.32 21.37
N PHE A 112 -27.78 17.36 20.12
CA PHE A 112 -26.42 16.89 19.77
C PHE A 112 -25.30 17.94 19.93
N GLU A 113 -25.59 19.17 20.40
CA GLU A 113 -24.58 20.23 20.54
C GLU A 113 -23.80 20.23 21.88
N LYS A 114 -24.02 19.24 22.76
CA LYS A 114 -23.16 19.10 23.96
C LYS A 114 -22.10 18.04 23.74
N ARG A 115 -20.92 18.49 23.31
CA ARG A 115 -19.68 17.71 23.36
C ARG A 115 -19.44 17.26 24.81
N PRO A 116 -19.31 15.96 25.11
CA PRO A 116 -18.93 15.52 26.44
C PRO A 116 -17.50 16.00 26.75
N GLU A 117 -17.32 16.63 27.91
CA GLU A 117 -16.01 17.06 28.40
C GLU A 117 -15.09 15.84 28.63
N SER A 118 -13.84 15.97 28.20
CA SER A 118 -12.81 14.93 28.34
C SER A 118 -12.27 14.93 29.77
N PRO A 119 -12.10 13.76 30.42
CA PRO A 119 -11.59 13.68 31.80
C PRO A 119 -10.08 13.85 31.93
N PHE A 120 -9.36 14.18 30.86
CA PHE A 120 -7.89 14.21 30.84
C PHE A 120 -7.25 15.59 31.03
N ASP A 121 -8.02 16.61 31.41
CA ASP A 121 -7.47 17.93 31.72
C ASP A 121 -7.07 18.02 33.20
N ARG A 122 -5.91 17.46 33.53
CA ARG A 122 -5.19 17.80 34.77
C ARG A 122 -3.80 18.28 34.42
N HIS A 123 -3.66 19.60 34.43
CA HIS A 123 -2.42 20.29 34.73
C HIS A 123 -1.87 19.75 36.06
N GLU A 124 -0.78 18.99 36.03
CA GLU A 124 0.10 18.83 37.18
C GLU A 124 1.28 19.78 37.00
N GLU A 125 1.17 20.94 37.66
CA GLU A 125 2.33 21.74 38.06
C GLU A 125 2.95 21.08 39.29
N HIS A 126 4.24 20.73 39.20
CA HIS A 126 5.25 20.93 40.24
C HIS A 126 6.66 20.70 39.70
#